data_AF-A0A938CBQ1-F1
#
_entry.id   AF-A0A938CBQ1-F1
#
_cell.length_a   1.000
_cell.length_b   1.000
_cell.length_c   1.000
_cell.angle_alpha   90.00
_cell.angle_beta   90.00
_cell.angle_gamma   90.00
#
_symmetry.space_group_name_H-M   'P 1'
#
loop_
_entity.id
_entity.type
_entity.pdbx_description
1 polymer ?
#
loop_
_entity_poly.entity_id
_entity_poly.type
_entity_poly.pdbx_seq_one_letter_code
_entity_poly.pdbx_strand_id
1 'polypeptide(L)'
;MKVEVLSGPERHRRWSVEEKARIVGETMAAGTRVSEVARRHGVSRSLIYAWRRELRGGRGPEPTQPELVPVVVAATEGSTSLEPRRQPAGVIEILLSGGTRITVRGQVDGKALQAVMAALRSA
;
A
#
# COMPACT_ATOMS: atom_id res chain seq x y z
N MET A 1 2.52 -16.81 -1.18
CA MET A 1 2.62 -15.35 -1.42
C MET A 1 4.01 -15.06 -1.96
N LYS A 2 4.16 -14.83 -3.28
CA LYS A 2 5.48 -14.65 -3.91
C LYS A 2 5.83 -13.17 -3.93
N VAL A 3 6.71 -12.76 -3.02
CA VAL A 3 7.28 -11.40 -2.99
C VAL A 3 8.53 -11.43 -3.87
N GLU A 4 8.41 -10.94 -5.09
CA GLU A 4 9.58 -10.68 -5.95
C GLU A 4 10.19 -9.35 -5.52
N VAL A 5 11.19 -9.42 -4.63
CA VAL A 5 12.07 -8.31 -4.31
C VAL A 5 13.08 -8.18 -5.45
N LEU A 6 12.93 -7.15 -6.28
CA LEU A 6 13.96 -6.74 -7.24
C LEU A 6 15.05 -6.01 -6.44
N SER A 7 15.94 -6.79 -5.83
CA SER A 7 17.18 -6.29 -5.22
C SER A 7 18.25 -6.15 -6.31
N GLY A 8 18.56 -4.92 -6.72
CA GLY A 8 19.64 -4.59 -7.65
C GLY A 8 19.66 -3.08 -7.97
N PRO A 9 20.78 -2.49 -8.43
CA PRO A 9 21.14 -1.08 -8.20
C PRO A 9 20.38 -0.09 -9.11
N GLU A 10 19.07 -0.05 -9.06
CA GLU A 10 18.19 0.84 -9.84
C GLU A 10 18.05 2.25 -9.23
N ARG A 11 19.01 2.71 -8.43
CA ARG A 11 18.80 3.95 -7.66
C ARG A 11 18.68 5.21 -8.53
N HIS A 12 19.03 5.20 -9.83
CA HIS A 12 18.83 6.35 -10.73
C HIS A 12 18.72 6.03 -12.24
N ARG A 13 18.17 4.88 -12.68
CA ARG A 13 17.87 4.78 -14.11
C ARG A 13 16.70 5.73 -14.45
N ARG A 14 17.01 6.86 -15.09
CA ARG A 14 16.01 7.78 -15.63
C ARG A 14 15.47 7.20 -16.94
N TRP A 15 14.16 7.09 -17.02
CA TRP A 15 13.45 6.63 -18.20
C TRP A 15 12.89 7.82 -18.95
N SER A 16 13.28 7.99 -20.21
CA SER A 16 12.68 9.02 -21.07
C SER A 16 11.21 8.69 -21.35
N VAL A 17 10.42 9.71 -21.72
CA VAL A 17 9.00 9.50 -22.07
C VAL A 17 8.87 8.54 -23.24
N GLU A 18 9.78 8.62 -24.21
CA GLU A 18 9.87 7.75 -25.38
C GLU A 18 10.19 6.30 -24.98
N GLU A 19 11.13 6.09 -24.05
CA GLU A 19 11.42 4.76 -23.54
C GLU A 19 10.23 4.14 -22.81
N LYS A 20 9.56 4.93 -21.95
CA LYS A 20 8.33 4.50 -21.27
C LYS A 20 7.25 4.12 -22.29
N ALA A 21 7.03 4.96 -23.29
CA ALA A 21 6.02 4.75 -24.33
C ALA A 21 6.30 3.51 -25.17
N ARG A 22 7.56 3.28 -25.53
CA ARG A 22 7.99 2.06 -26.25
C ARG A 22 7.69 0.80 -25.45
N ILE A 23 8.10 0.75 -24.17
CA ILE A 23 7.88 -0.42 -23.31
C ILE A 23 6.39 -0.65 -23.09
N VAL A 24 5.62 0.41 -22.83
CA VAL A 24 4.16 0.33 -22.68
C VAL A 24 3.50 -0.14 -23.98
N GLY A 25 3.93 0.35 -25.15
CA GLY A 25 3.42 -0.06 -26.45
C GLY A 25 3.61 -1.55 -26.72
N GLU A 26 4.79 -2.10 -26.43
CA GLU A 26 5.07 -3.53 -26.56
C GLU A 26 4.08 -4.39 -25.75
N THR A 27 3.68 -3.90 -24.57
CA THR A 27 2.74 -4.60 -23.69
C THR A 27 1.27 -4.54 -24.16
N MET A 28 0.96 -3.75 -25.19
CA MET A 28 -0.39 -3.66 -25.79
C MET A 28 -0.58 -4.62 -26.97
N ALA A 29 0.49 -5.23 -27.48
CA ALA A 29 0.40 -6.22 -28.55
C ALA A 29 -0.37 -7.46 -28.10
N ALA A 30 -1.20 -8.01 -28.99
CA ALA A 30 -2.01 -9.19 -28.71
C ALA A 30 -1.12 -10.39 -28.37
N GLY A 31 -1.46 -11.12 -27.30
CA GLY A 31 -0.70 -12.29 -26.83
C GLY A 31 0.53 -11.97 -25.97
N THR A 32 0.90 -10.70 -25.81
CA THR A 32 2.08 -10.32 -25.00
C THR A 32 1.78 -10.37 -23.50
N ARG A 33 2.65 -11.04 -22.75
CA ARG A 33 2.58 -11.06 -21.28
C ARG A 33 3.42 -9.92 -20.69
N VAL A 34 2.81 -9.07 -19.86
CA VAL A 34 3.49 -7.94 -19.19
C VAL A 34 4.70 -8.40 -18.37
N SER A 35 4.65 -9.59 -17.77
CA SER A 35 5.78 -10.18 -17.03
C SER A 35 7.00 -10.47 -17.90
N GLU A 36 6.79 -10.85 -19.16
CA GLU A 36 7.87 -11.14 -20.09
C GLU A 36 8.55 -9.84 -20.54
N VAL A 37 7.76 -8.83 -20.87
CA VAL A 37 8.26 -7.50 -21.22
C VAL A 37 9.02 -6.88 -20.04
N ALA A 38 8.48 -6.98 -18.83
CA ALA A 38 9.14 -6.55 -17.61
C ALA A 38 10.54 -7.15 -17.44
N ARG A 39 10.66 -8.48 -17.61
CA ARG A 39 11.95 -9.19 -17.53
C ARG A 39 12.91 -8.77 -18.65
N ARG A 40 12.42 -8.57 -19.88
CA ARG A 40 13.22 -8.17 -21.03
C ARG A 40 13.85 -6.79 -20.86
N HIS A 41 13.11 -5.86 -20.26
CA HIS A 41 13.56 -4.47 -20.05
C HIS A 41 14.17 -4.23 -18.66
N GLY A 42 14.23 -5.26 -17.81
CA GLY A 42 14.75 -5.14 -16.43
C GLY A 42 13.91 -4.23 -15.55
N VAL A 43 12.61 -4.12 -15.80
CA VAL A 43 11.68 -3.23 -15.07
C VAL A 43 10.65 -4.04 -14.30
N SER A 44 10.15 -3.48 -13.19
CA SER A 44 9.03 -4.11 -12.48
C SER A 44 7.72 -4.00 -13.27
N ARG A 45 6.85 -5.01 -13.15
CA ARG A 45 5.49 -4.97 -13.72
C ARG A 45 4.69 -3.76 -13.21
N SER A 46 4.82 -3.46 -11.92
CA SER A 46 4.14 -2.32 -11.28
C SER A 46 4.52 -0.99 -11.92
N LEU A 47 5.80 -0.82 -12.30
CA LEU A 47 6.29 0.38 -12.98
C LEU A 47 5.68 0.53 -14.39
N ILE A 48 5.55 -0.57 -15.14
CA ILE A 48 4.87 -0.57 -16.45
C ILE A 48 3.39 -0.13 -16.29
N TYR A 49 2.69 -0.62 -15.27
CA TYR A 49 1.31 -0.20 -15.01
C TYR A 49 1.21 1.28 -14.59
N ALA A 50 2.18 1.78 -13.83
CA ALA A 50 2.27 3.20 -13.50
C ALA A 50 2.46 4.06 -14.75
N TRP A 51 3.37 3.69 -15.66
CA TRP A 51 3.57 4.39 -16.93
C TRP A 51 2.36 4.32 -17.85
N ARG A 52 1.63 3.20 -17.89
CA ARG A 52 0.36 3.11 -18.63
C ARG A 52 -0.66 4.15 -18.16
N ARG A 53 -0.72 4.43 -16.85
CA ARG A 53 -1.60 5.48 -16.30
C ARG A 53 -1.10 6.88 -16.64
N GLU A 54 0.20 7.11 -16.50
CA GLU A 54 0.87 8.38 -16.80
C GLU A 54 0.64 8.79 -18.27
N LEU A 55 0.90 7.86 -19.20
CA LEU A 55 0.79 8.09 -20.65
C LEU A 55 -0.65 8.20 -21.17
N ARG A 56 -1.64 7.69 -20.42
CA ARG A 56 -3.07 7.90 -20.73
C ARG A 56 -3.59 9.27 -20.28
N GLY A 57 -2.72 10.17 -19.80
CA GLY A 57 -3.09 11.53 -19.43
C GLY A 57 -3.97 11.61 -18.18
N GLY A 58 -3.82 10.67 -17.24
CA GLY A 58 -4.58 10.66 -15.99
C GLY A 58 -6.06 10.26 -16.12
N ARG A 59 -6.60 10.09 -17.33
CA ARG A 59 -7.95 9.53 -17.59
C ARG A 59 -7.94 7.99 -17.67
N GLY A 60 -7.28 7.34 -16.72
CA GLY A 60 -7.75 6.01 -16.34
C GLY A 60 -9.13 6.16 -15.69
N PRO A 61 -9.96 5.10 -15.59
CA PRO A 61 -10.99 5.15 -14.56
C PRO A 61 -10.27 5.56 -13.28
N GLU A 62 -10.66 6.70 -12.70
CA GLU A 62 -10.42 6.98 -11.30
C GLU A 62 -10.67 5.67 -10.56
N PRO A 63 -9.89 5.26 -9.54
CA PRO A 63 -10.27 4.11 -8.74
C PRO A 63 -11.70 4.37 -8.27
N THR A 64 -12.68 3.83 -9.01
CA THR A 64 -14.08 3.82 -8.66
C THR A 64 -14.00 3.15 -7.33
N GLN A 65 -14.18 3.93 -6.27
CA GLN A 65 -14.21 3.38 -4.93
C GLN A 65 -15.19 2.21 -5.06
N PRO A 66 -14.76 0.96 -4.78
CA PRO A 66 -15.64 -0.16 -4.96
C PRO A 66 -16.92 0.18 -4.19
N GLU A 67 -18.02 0.36 -4.92
CA GLU A 67 -19.29 0.73 -4.32
C GLU A 67 -19.67 -0.44 -3.42
N LEU A 68 -19.53 -0.23 -2.11
CA LEU A 68 -19.78 -1.28 -1.14
C LEU A 68 -21.28 -1.53 -1.14
N VAL A 69 -21.70 -2.61 -1.79
CA VAL A 69 -23.08 -3.07 -1.72
C VAL A 69 -23.33 -3.55 -0.28
N PRO A 70 -24.31 -2.97 0.45
CA PRO A 70 -24.62 -3.42 1.80
C PRO A 70 -25.14 -4.86 1.75
N VAL A 71 -24.42 -5.78 2.39
CA VAL A 71 -24.94 -7.13 2.65
C VAL A 71 -25.83 -7.05 3.89
N VAL A 72 -27.14 -7.17 3.68
CA VAL A 72 -28.09 -7.32 4.78
C VAL A 72 -28.00 -8.76 5.27
N VAL A 73 -27.36 -8.97 6.41
CA VAL A 73 -27.41 -10.26 7.11
C VAL A 73 -28.81 -10.37 7.71
N ALA A 74 -29.63 -11.28 7.19
CA ALA A 74 -30.88 -11.63 7.84
C ALA A 74 -30.56 -12.09 9.26
N ALA A 75 -31.11 -11.39 10.26
CA ALA A 75 -30.97 -11.76 11.65
C ALA A 75 -31.59 -13.14 11.83
N THR A 76 -30.76 -14.18 11.90
CA THR A 76 -31.12 -15.37 12.63
C THR A 76 -31.12 -14.97 14.09
N GLU A 77 -32.30 -15.00 14.71
CA GLU A 77 -32.50 -14.70 16.12
C GLU A 77 -31.70 -15.70 16.96
N GLY A 78 -30.49 -15.27 17.29
CA GLY A 78 -29.55 -15.96 18.16
C GLY A 78 -28.76 -14.90 18.92
N SER A 79 -29.45 -14.17 19.79
CA SER A 79 -28.82 -13.24 20.72
C SER A 79 -28.09 -14.04 21.79
N THR A 80 -26.75 -14.07 21.75
CA THR A 80 -25.96 -14.12 22.97
C THR A 80 -24.67 -13.31 22.82
N SER A 81 -24.54 -12.33 23.71
CA SER A 81 -23.35 -11.59 24.11
C SER A 81 -22.97 -10.34 23.30
N LEU A 82 -23.32 -9.18 23.89
CA LEU A 82 -22.64 -7.89 23.71
C LEU A 82 -21.24 -7.95 24.36
N GLU A 83 -20.38 -8.85 23.91
CA GLU A 83 -18.96 -8.73 24.21
C GLU A 83 -18.45 -7.48 23.48
N PRO A 84 -17.75 -6.54 24.14
CA PRO A 84 -17.10 -5.46 23.43
C PRO A 84 -16.15 -6.12 22.43
N ARG A 85 -16.44 -5.97 21.12
CA ARG A 85 -15.57 -6.46 20.05
C ARG A 85 -14.15 -6.03 20.40
N ARG A 86 -13.31 -7.01 20.73
CA ARG A 86 -11.90 -6.79 21.07
C ARG A 86 -11.30 -6.05 19.88
N GLN A 87 -11.14 -4.74 20.02
CA GLN A 87 -10.59 -3.91 18.96
C GLN A 87 -9.22 -4.50 18.61
N PRO A 88 -8.92 -4.72 17.32
CA PRO A 88 -7.63 -5.26 16.94
C PRO A 88 -6.54 -4.39 17.58
N ALA A 89 -5.56 -5.04 18.20
CA ALA A 89 -4.45 -4.36 18.86
C ALA A 89 -3.86 -3.30 17.91
N GLY A 90 -4.04 -2.03 18.25
CA GLY A 90 -3.48 -0.93 17.49
C GLY A 90 -1.97 -0.97 17.58
N VAL A 91 -1.31 -0.43 16.56
CA VAL A 91 0.13 -0.14 16.61
C VAL A 91 0.29 1.36 16.53
N ILE A 92 0.87 1.96 17.58
CA ILE A 92 1.26 3.37 17.58
C ILE A 92 2.77 3.42 17.42
N GLU A 93 3.22 4.12 16.39
CA GLU A 93 4.63 4.33 16.12
C GLU A 93 4.98 5.80 16.32
N ILE A 94 5.99 6.06 17.15
CA ILE A 94 6.47 7.40 17.45
C ILE A 94 7.93 7.47 17.00
N LEU A 95 8.22 8.40 16.09
CA LEU A 95 9.57 8.68 15.61
C LEU A 95 10.06 9.98 16.25
N LEU A 96 11.15 9.90 17.00
CA LEU A 96 11.78 11.06 17.64
C LEU A 96 12.81 11.69 16.70
N SER A 97 13.07 12.99 16.89
CA SER A 97 14.06 13.76 16.12
C SER A 97 15.48 13.19 16.19
N GLY A 98 15.80 12.43 17.24
CA GLY A 98 17.08 11.71 17.40
C GLY A 98 17.16 10.35 16.69
N GLY A 99 16.17 9.97 15.88
CA GLY A 99 16.15 8.68 15.16
C GLY A 99 15.66 7.49 15.98
N THR A 100 15.37 7.68 17.27
CA THR A 100 14.76 6.66 18.13
C THR A 100 13.32 6.40 17.71
N ARG A 101 12.99 5.12 17.47
CA ARG A 101 11.66 4.64 17.08
C ARG A 101 11.03 3.88 18.24
N ILE A 102 9.87 4.35 18.71
CA ILE A 102 9.08 3.69 19.76
C ILE A 102 7.86 3.06 19.11
N THR A 103 7.66 1.76 19.34
CA THR A 103 6.49 1.02 18.83
C THR A 103 5.67 0.50 20.00
N VAL A 104 4.46 1.00 20.16
CA VAL A 104 3.50 0.53 21.15
C VAL A 104 2.50 -0.39 20.45
N ARG A 105 2.42 -1.65 20.88
CA ARG A 105 1.47 -2.64 20.37
C ARG A 105 0.42 -2.94 21.42
N GLY A 106 -0.84 -3.00 21.02
CA GLY A 106 -1.94 -3.35 21.92
C GLY A 106 -2.99 -2.26 22.01
N GLN A 107 -3.87 -2.39 23.00
CA GLN A 107 -4.80 -1.33 23.36
C GLN A 107 -4.02 -0.26 24.13
N VAL A 108 -3.96 0.95 23.58
CA VAL A 108 -3.25 2.07 24.20
C VAL A 108 -4.26 2.97 24.90
N ASP A 109 -4.17 3.07 26.22
CA ASP A 109 -4.90 4.07 27.00
C ASP A 109 -4.34 5.46 26.68
N GLY A 110 -5.23 6.42 26.40
CA GLY A 110 -4.86 7.81 26.15
C GLY A 110 -4.07 8.45 27.29
N LYS A 111 -4.32 8.06 28.55
CA LYS A 111 -3.53 8.54 29.71
C LYS A 111 -2.10 8.00 29.68
N ALA A 112 -1.93 6.73 29.34
CA ALA A 112 -0.61 6.12 29.20
C ALA A 112 0.18 6.76 28.05
N LEU A 113 -0.48 7.05 26.92
CA LEU A 113 0.13 7.75 25.80
C LEU A 113 0.56 9.18 26.17
N GLN A 114 -0.27 9.90 26.92
CA GLN A 114 0.08 11.24 27.42
C GLN A 114 1.28 11.23 28.37
N ALA A 115 1.35 10.24 29.28
CA ALA A 115 2.49 10.10 30.18
C ALA A 115 3.80 9.83 29.43
N VAL A 116 3.76 8.94 28.42
CA VAL A 116 4.92 8.69 27.54
C VAL A 116 5.33 9.95 26.80
N MET A 117 4.38 10.66 26.19
CA MET A 117 4.66 11.92 25.48
C MET A 117 5.19 13.02 26.40
N ALA A 118 4.76 13.06 27.67
CA ALA A 118 5.29 14.00 28.66
C ALA A 118 6.74 13.66 29.05
N ALA A 119 7.04 12.39 29.32
CA ALA A 119 8.39 11.93 29.62
C ALA A 119 9.36 12.18 28.46
N LEU A 120 8.90 12.01 27.22
CA LEU A 120 9.69 12.26 26.01
C LEU A 120 9.95 13.75 25.73
N ARG A 121 9.14 14.66 26.28
CA ARG A 121 9.38 16.12 26.19
C ARG A 121 10.33 16.63 27.26
N SER A 122 10.52 15.88 28.35
CA SER A 122 11.40 16.23 29.46
C SER A 122 12.81 15.62 29.37
N ALA A 123 13.08 14.82 28.33
CA ALA A 123 14.37 14.21 28.03
C ALA A 123 15.04 14.93 26.86
#